data_AF-A0A9E0BA90-F1
#
_entry.id   AF-A0A9E0BA90-F1
#
_cell.length_a   1.000
_cell.length_b   1.000
_cell.length_c   1.000
_cell.angle_alpha   90.00
_cell.angle_beta   90.00
_cell.angle_gamma   90.00
#
_symmetry.space_group_name_H-M   'P 1'
#
loop_
_entity.id
_entity.type
_entity.pdbx_description
1 polymer ?
#
loop_
_entity_poly.entity_id
_entity_poly.type
_entity_poly.pdbx_seq_one_letter_code
_entity_poly.pdbx_strand_id
1 'polypeptide(L)'
;MDYTKLNELKSQYGDYEEVFNSGDYDKAADILMKVLDVIELEYEDKRKAGMLDNDLNVRKSEGTDKIWLCTNHIMEYYIYACYFEPQQEILMPELPIAEYYRTYADLCVKLQKYKRAEDAYKKALCWNPVDLDSYLGLAECYKYLNMMSRYLDVTKQAYRFCCTRATMARYYRNMGFYYLSSYNTDMAKACYTYSNIYYHTDNADSELNYIENALKEAKDKGVTKDDKEYDIRTMQAMFDKENVEPGPDSKTIGIVYRVGELMLQDKEYALAKDCFSIVYDITNEQQLEGVLAELDRCLENA
;
A
#
# COMPACT_ATOMS: atom_id res chain seq x y z
N MET A 1 4.39 -25.59 11.48
CA MET A 1 4.86 -26.47 10.38
C MET A 1 6.11 -27.24 10.85
N ASP A 2 6.41 -28.43 10.31
CA ASP A 2 7.66 -29.14 10.62
C ASP A 2 8.88 -28.41 10.02
N TYR A 3 10.03 -28.51 10.69
CA TYR A 3 11.27 -27.84 10.32
C TYR A 3 11.79 -28.23 8.92
N THR A 4 11.64 -29.48 8.53
CA THR A 4 12.07 -30.00 7.22
C THR A 4 11.27 -29.33 6.11
N LYS A 5 9.95 -29.37 6.20
CA LYS A 5 9.06 -28.73 5.22
C LYS A 5 9.23 -27.20 5.16
N LEU A 6 9.45 -26.55 6.30
CA LEU A 6 9.75 -25.11 6.35
C LEU A 6 11.01 -24.77 5.53
N ASN A 7 12.07 -25.56 5.69
CA ASN A 7 13.33 -25.34 4.95
C ASN A 7 13.18 -25.65 3.46
N GLU A 8 12.39 -26.67 3.09
CA GLU A 8 12.07 -26.97 1.69
C GLU A 8 11.35 -25.80 1.02
N LEU A 9 10.35 -25.21 1.67
CA LEU A 9 9.64 -24.03 1.13
C LEU A 9 10.56 -22.82 0.98
N LYS A 10 11.43 -22.57 1.96
CA LYS A 10 12.44 -21.50 1.87
C LYS A 10 13.42 -21.72 0.73
N SER A 11 13.85 -22.97 0.51
CA SER A 11 14.72 -23.32 -0.62
C SER A 11 14.02 -23.08 -1.96
N GLN A 12 12.77 -23.53 -2.11
CA GLN A 12 11.99 -23.32 -3.33
C GLN A 12 11.72 -21.84 -3.61
N TYR A 13 11.55 -21.03 -2.56
CA TYR A 13 11.46 -19.58 -2.72
C TYR A 13 12.79 -18.97 -3.19
N GLY A 14 13.93 -19.48 -2.71
CA GLY A 14 15.25 -19.10 -3.24
C GLY A 14 15.42 -19.41 -4.74
N ASP A 15 14.93 -20.57 -5.19
CA ASP A 15 14.93 -20.93 -6.62
C ASP A 15 14.12 -19.93 -7.47
N TYR A 16 13.04 -19.37 -6.92
CA TYR A 16 12.27 -18.31 -7.57
C TYR A 16 13.14 -17.06 -7.83
N GLU A 17 13.92 -16.60 -6.85
CA GLU A 17 14.72 -15.38 -6.95
C GLU A 17 15.78 -15.50 -8.05
N GLU A 18 16.45 -16.66 -8.15
CA GLU A 18 17.42 -16.94 -9.22
C GLU A 18 16.76 -16.87 -10.60
N VAL A 19 15.59 -17.50 -10.76
CA VAL A 19 14.86 -17.53 -12.03
C VAL A 19 14.32 -16.13 -12.37
N PHE A 20 13.80 -15.40 -11.40
CA PHE A 20 13.34 -14.02 -11.60
C PHE A 20 14.47 -13.12 -12.09
N ASN A 21 15.66 -13.23 -11.49
CA ASN A 21 16.84 -12.46 -11.88
C ASN A 21 17.36 -12.85 -13.27
N SER A 22 17.06 -14.06 -13.76
CA SER A 22 17.36 -14.46 -15.13
C SER A 22 16.42 -13.86 -16.19
N GLY A 23 15.30 -13.26 -15.77
CA GLY A 23 14.28 -12.67 -16.64
C GLY A 23 13.18 -13.63 -17.11
N ASP A 24 13.21 -14.90 -16.71
CA ASP A 24 12.16 -15.89 -17.01
C ASP A 24 10.98 -15.75 -16.02
N TYR A 25 10.17 -14.72 -16.25
CA TYR A 25 9.07 -14.36 -15.35
C TYR A 25 7.93 -15.39 -15.31
N ASP A 26 7.67 -16.11 -16.40
CA ASP A 26 6.65 -17.17 -16.41
C ASP A 26 7.09 -18.34 -15.51
N LYS A 27 8.34 -18.79 -15.65
CA LYS A 27 8.87 -19.86 -14.79
C LYS A 27 8.98 -19.41 -13.33
N ALA A 28 9.37 -18.16 -13.09
CA ALA A 28 9.38 -17.60 -11.75
C ALA A 28 7.97 -17.62 -11.11
N ALA A 29 6.93 -17.31 -11.88
CA ALA A 29 5.54 -17.35 -11.41
C ALA A 29 5.09 -18.79 -11.11
N ASP A 30 5.48 -19.75 -11.94
CA ASP A 30 5.17 -21.16 -11.73
C ASP A 30 5.84 -21.73 -10.47
N ILE A 31 7.05 -21.29 -10.14
CA ILE A 31 7.74 -21.67 -8.89
C ILE A 31 6.99 -21.10 -7.69
N LEU A 32 6.71 -19.79 -7.68
CA LEU A 32 5.97 -19.15 -6.58
C LEU A 32 4.59 -19.75 -6.39
N MET A 33 3.86 -20.05 -7.47
CA MET A 33 2.54 -20.67 -7.37
C MET A 33 2.61 -22.03 -6.67
N LYS A 34 3.62 -22.86 -6.97
CA LYS A 34 3.81 -24.16 -6.31
C LYS A 34 4.11 -23.99 -4.82
N VAL A 35 4.94 -23.01 -4.46
CA VAL A 35 5.22 -22.68 -3.05
C VAL A 35 3.93 -22.27 -2.34
N LEU A 36 3.13 -21.40 -2.96
CA LEU A 36 1.85 -20.93 -2.42
C LEU A 36 0.81 -22.04 -2.31
N ASP A 37 0.74 -22.97 -3.26
CA ASP A 37 -0.17 -24.13 -3.20
C ASP A 37 0.14 -25.03 -2.00
N VAL A 38 1.42 -25.26 -1.71
CA VAL A 38 1.84 -26.02 -0.52
C VAL A 38 1.53 -25.26 0.77
N ILE A 39 1.75 -23.94 0.79
CA ILE A 39 1.41 -23.09 1.94
C ILE A 39 -0.10 -23.08 2.19
N GLU A 40 -0.92 -22.98 1.15
CA GLU A 40 -2.38 -22.95 1.31
C GLU A 40 -2.90 -24.25 1.93
N LEU A 41 -2.32 -25.41 1.58
CA LEU A 41 -2.63 -26.69 2.20
C LEU A 41 -2.20 -26.76 3.68
N GLU A 42 -1.04 -26.21 4.02
CA GLU A 42 -0.53 -26.21 5.41
C GLU A 42 -1.33 -25.29 6.34
N TYR A 43 -1.91 -24.23 5.79
CA TYR A 43 -2.66 -23.23 6.54
C TYR A 43 -4.17 -23.24 6.22
N GLU A 44 -4.71 -24.30 5.61
CA GLU A 44 -6.10 -24.35 5.13
C GLU A 44 -7.13 -24.19 6.27
N ASP A 45 -6.81 -24.71 7.46
CA ASP A 45 -7.65 -24.65 8.66
C ASP A 45 -7.32 -23.44 9.54
N LYS A 46 -6.37 -22.59 9.12
CA LYS A 46 -5.92 -21.42 9.88
C LYS A 46 -6.69 -20.19 9.45
N ARG A 47 -7.39 -19.60 10.42
CA ARG A 47 -8.12 -18.35 10.20
C ARG A 47 -7.14 -17.19 10.01
N LYS A 48 -7.12 -16.64 8.80
CA LYS A 48 -6.32 -15.46 8.43
C LYS A 48 -6.92 -14.20 9.10
N ALA A 49 -6.12 -13.16 9.33
CA ALA A 49 -6.53 -11.95 10.04
C ALA A 49 -7.64 -11.15 9.31
N GLY A 50 -7.61 -11.18 7.98
CA GLY A 50 -8.55 -10.50 7.11
C GLY A 50 -9.50 -11.44 6.40
N MET A 51 -10.60 -10.85 5.94
CA MET A 51 -11.50 -11.42 4.95
C MET A 51 -11.99 -10.33 4.01
N LEU A 52 -12.49 -10.71 2.84
CA LEU A 52 -13.23 -9.80 1.97
C LEU A 52 -14.72 -9.97 2.20
N ASP A 53 -15.43 -8.86 2.38
CA ASP A 53 -16.89 -8.89 2.38
C ASP A 53 -17.46 -9.04 0.95
N ASN A 54 -18.79 -9.07 0.84
CA ASN A 54 -19.48 -9.18 -0.45
C ASN A 54 -19.18 -7.98 -1.39
N ASP A 55 -18.82 -6.85 -0.80
CA ASP A 55 -18.41 -5.64 -1.50
C ASP A 55 -16.90 -5.59 -1.71
N LEU A 56 -16.19 -6.71 -1.52
CA LEU A 56 -14.73 -6.83 -1.68
C LEU A 56 -13.93 -5.82 -0.83
N ASN A 57 -14.52 -5.33 0.25
CA ASN A 57 -13.82 -4.55 1.25
C ASN A 57 -13.12 -5.48 2.22
N VAL A 58 -11.91 -5.11 2.61
CA VAL A 58 -11.14 -5.85 3.61
C VAL A 58 -11.73 -5.58 4.99
N ARG A 59 -12.04 -6.66 5.70
CA ARG A 59 -12.54 -6.65 7.07
C ARG A 59 -11.74 -7.61 7.94
N LYS A 60 -11.86 -7.45 9.26
CA LYS A 60 -11.39 -8.46 10.21
C LYS A 60 -12.14 -9.77 9.95
N SER A 61 -11.44 -10.90 9.99
CA SER A 61 -12.05 -12.21 9.92
C SER A 61 -13.05 -12.45 11.07
N GLU A 62 -14.21 -13.03 10.77
CA GLU A 62 -15.22 -13.40 11.77
C GLU A 62 -14.91 -14.71 12.49
N GLY A 63 -15.42 -14.88 13.71
CA GLY A 63 -15.23 -16.08 14.55
C GLY A 63 -14.48 -15.84 15.88
N THR A 64 -14.39 -16.89 16.70
CA THR A 64 -13.88 -16.82 18.08
C THR A 64 -12.48 -17.39 18.29
N ASP A 65 -11.96 -18.16 17.33
CA ASP A 65 -10.67 -18.85 17.46
C ASP A 65 -9.47 -17.90 17.33
N LYS A 66 -8.24 -18.39 17.27
CA LYS A 66 -7.07 -17.53 17.01
C LYS A 66 -7.12 -16.95 15.60
N ILE A 67 -6.39 -15.87 15.35
CA ILE A 67 -6.18 -15.32 14.00
C ILE A 67 -4.70 -15.31 13.65
N TRP A 68 -4.40 -15.51 12.37
CA TRP A 68 -3.04 -15.46 11.84
C TRP A 68 -2.86 -14.18 11.03
N LEU A 69 -2.00 -13.30 11.53
CA LEU A 69 -1.61 -12.05 10.88
C LEU A 69 -0.18 -12.22 10.33
N CYS A 70 0.09 -11.70 9.13
CA CYS A 70 1.42 -11.81 8.52
C CYS A 70 1.95 -10.42 8.17
N THR A 71 2.59 -9.74 9.11
CA THR A 71 3.11 -8.37 8.92
C THR A 71 4.46 -8.36 8.23
N ASN A 72 4.68 -7.38 7.35
CA ASN A 72 5.96 -7.07 6.71
C ASN A 72 6.83 -6.17 7.61
N HIS A 73 6.21 -5.31 8.42
CA HIS A 73 6.89 -4.37 9.32
C HIS A 73 6.20 -4.34 10.68
N ILE A 74 6.96 -4.05 11.75
CA ILE A 74 6.45 -4.06 13.12
C ILE A 74 5.24 -3.12 13.31
N MET A 75 5.24 -1.97 12.63
CA MET A 75 4.15 -1.00 12.72
C MET A 75 2.80 -1.56 12.24
N GLU A 76 2.80 -2.49 11.29
CA GLU A 76 1.57 -3.06 10.73
C GLU A 76 0.79 -3.86 11.77
N TYR A 77 1.48 -4.49 12.72
CA TYR A 77 0.82 -5.17 13.84
C TYR A 77 -0.03 -4.19 14.65
N TYR A 78 0.55 -3.02 14.97
CA TYR A 78 -0.12 -2.00 15.78
C TYR A 78 -1.21 -1.28 15.00
N ILE A 79 -0.99 -0.99 13.71
CA ILE A 79 -2.03 -0.45 12.81
C ILE A 79 -3.20 -1.42 12.77
N TYR A 80 -2.95 -2.71 12.54
CA TYR A 80 -4.00 -3.73 12.53
C TYR A 80 -4.75 -3.78 13.88
N ALA A 81 -4.02 -3.83 14.99
CA ALA A 81 -4.61 -3.85 16.33
C ALA A 81 -5.52 -2.62 16.59
N CYS A 82 -5.11 -1.43 16.14
CA CYS A 82 -5.85 -0.19 16.38
C CYS A 82 -7.02 0.06 15.41
N TYR A 83 -6.99 -0.47 14.18
CA TYR A 83 -8.10 -0.29 13.22
C TYR A 83 -9.09 -1.44 13.22
N PHE A 84 -8.63 -2.66 13.46
CA PHE A 84 -9.47 -3.86 13.38
C PHE A 84 -9.88 -4.39 14.75
N GLU A 85 -9.23 -3.92 15.83
CA GLU A 85 -9.55 -4.21 17.23
C GLU A 85 -9.86 -5.71 17.45
N PRO A 86 -8.92 -6.61 17.10
CA PRO A 86 -9.11 -8.04 17.29
C PRO A 86 -9.29 -8.35 18.79
N GLN A 87 -10.29 -9.17 19.10
CA GLN A 87 -10.52 -9.67 20.47
C GLN A 87 -9.83 -11.02 20.70
N GLN A 88 -9.27 -11.59 19.63
CA GLN A 88 -8.68 -12.91 19.61
C GLN A 88 -7.17 -12.82 19.67
N GLU A 89 -6.55 -13.90 20.13
CA GLU A 89 -5.11 -14.07 20.10
C GLU A 89 -4.60 -14.01 18.65
N ILE A 90 -3.59 -13.18 18.43
CA ILE A 90 -2.91 -13.02 17.14
C ILE A 90 -1.67 -13.91 17.14
N LEU A 91 -1.58 -14.78 16.13
CA LEU A 91 -0.40 -15.57 15.83
C LEU A 91 0.26 -15.06 14.55
N MET A 92 1.57 -15.24 14.45
CA MET A 92 2.34 -14.91 13.26
C MET A 92 2.87 -16.21 12.62
N PRO A 93 2.73 -16.39 11.30
CA PRO A 93 3.34 -17.52 10.59
C PRO A 93 4.87 -17.39 10.56
N GLU A 94 5.56 -18.52 10.45
CA GLU A 94 7.02 -18.59 10.34
C GLU A 94 7.53 -18.19 8.94
N LEU A 95 6.63 -18.05 7.97
CA LEU A 95 6.87 -17.61 6.61
C LEU A 95 6.18 -16.26 6.35
N PRO A 96 6.76 -15.38 5.51
CA PRO A 96 6.13 -14.13 5.11
C PRO A 96 5.07 -14.39 4.02
N ILE A 97 4.01 -15.12 4.36
CA ILE A 97 3.00 -15.62 3.41
C ILE A 97 2.30 -14.48 2.66
N ALA A 98 1.99 -13.36 3.34
CA ALA A 98 1.39 -12.19 2.70
C ALA A 98 2.31 -11.63 1.61
N GLU A 99 3.61 -11.51 1.90
CA GLU A 99 4.63 -11.06 0.95
C GLU A 99 4.75 -12.02 -0.24
N TYR A 100 4.72 -13.34 -0.02
CA TYR A 100 4.79 -14.30 -1.11
C TYR A 100 3.60 -14.17 -2.08
N TYR A 101 2.39 -13.95 -1.54
CA TYR A 101 1.21 -13.68 -2.35
C TYR A 101 1.35 -12.36 -3.12
N ARG A 102 1.87 -11.30 -2.48
CA ARG A 102 2.10 -10.00 -3.10
C ARG A 102 3.15 -10.08 -4.23
N THR A 103 4.28 -10.74 -3.99
CA THR A 103 5.33 -10.97 -4.99
C THR A 103 4.80 -11.75 -6.20
N TYR A 104 4.01 -12.80 -5.97
CA TYR A 104 3.35 -13.54 -7.05
C TYR A 104 2.35 -12.66 -7.81
N ALA A 105 1.61 -11.79 -7.11
CA ALA A 105 0.69 -10.84 -7.73
C ALA A 105 1.43 -9.82 -8.62
N ASP A 106 2.50 -9.21 -8.12
CA ASP A 106 3.35 -8.25 -8.86
C ASP A 106 3.90 -8.89 -10.14
N LEU A 107 4.33 -10.15 -10.06
CA LEU A 107 4.78 -10.90 -11.21
C LEU A 107 3.66 -11.19 -12.21
N CYS A 108 2.46 -11.51 -11.73
CA CYS A 108 1.28 -11.64 -12.58
C CYS A 108 0.92 -10.31 -13.26
N VAL A 109 1.04 -9.16 -12.59
CA VAL A 109 0.85 -7.83 -13.21
C VAL A 109 1.88 -7.61 -14.32
N LYS A 110 3.15 -7.92 -14.07
CA LYS A 110 4.24 -7.82 -15.06
C LYS A 110 3.98 -8.68 -16.30
N LEU A 111 3.36 -9.83 -16.12
CA LEU A 111 2.92 -10.75 -17.17
C LEU A 111 1.54 -10.40 -17.77
N GLN A 112 0.94 -9.27 -17.36
CA GLN A 112 -0.41 -8.83 -17.76
C GLN A 112 -1.53 -9.84 -17.43
N LYS A 113 -1.30 -10.72 -16.45
CA LYS A 113 -2.26 -11.71 -15.93
C LYS A 113 -3.10 -11.10 -14.79
N TYR A 114 -3.78 -9.98 -15.06
CA TYR A 114 -4.42 -9.14 -14.03
C TYR A 114 -5.45 -9.86 -13.15
N LYS A 115 -6.18 -10.86 -13.67
CA LYS A 115 -7.11 -11.66 -12.85
C LYS A 115 -6.39 -12.53 -11.83
N ARG A 116 -5.25 -13.12 -12.19
CA ARG A 116 -4.42 -13.88 -11.25
C ARG A 116 -3.79 -12.97 -10.20
N ALA A 117 -3.35 -11.78 -10.61
CA ALA A 117 -2.84 -10.76 -9.70
C ALA A 117 -3.92 -10.29 -8.71
N GLU A 118 -5.14 -10.01 -9.20
CA GLU A 118 -6.29 -9.66 -8.37
C GLU A 118 -6.52 -10.71 -7.27
N ASP A 119 -6.61 -11.99 -7.63
CA ASP A 119 -6.82 -13.07 -6.67
C ASP A 119 -5.69 -13.19 -5.64
N ALA A 120 -4.44 -12.98 -6.09
CA ALA A 120 -3.27 -13.05 -5.23
C ALA A 120 -3.17 -11.87 -4.25
N TYR A 121 -3.40 -10.63 -4.68
CA TYR A 121 -3.45 -9.48 -3.76
C TYR A 121 -4.59 -9.61 -2.75
N LYS A 122 -5.76 -10.12 -3.16
CA LYS A 122 -6.86 -10.41 -2.23
C LYS A 122 -6.43 -11.41 -1.15
N LYS A 123 -5.71 -12.46 -1.53
CA LYS A 123 -5.15 -13.42 -0.56
C LYS A 123 -4.08 -12.78 0.33
N ALA A 124 -3.21 -11.93 -0.20
CA ALA A 124 -2.24 -11.16 0.58
C ALA A 124 -2.96 -10.30 1.64
N LEU A 125 -4.03 -9.60 1.26
CA LEU A 125 -4.85 -8.78 2.18
C LEU A 125 -5.61 -9.60 3.23
N CYS A 126 -5.97 -10.85 2.94
CA CYS A 126 -6.51 -11.74 3.97
C CYS A 126 -5.44 -12.09 5.02
N TRP A 127 -4.18 -12.25 4.62
CA TRP A 127 -3.08 -12.49 5.56
C TRP A 127 -2.61 -11.22 6.27
N ASN A 128 -2.63 -10.08 5.59
CA ASN A 128 -2.23 -8.77 6.10
C ASN A 128 -3.21 -7.67 5.68
N PRO A 129 -4.23 -7.38 6.51
CA PRO A 129 -5.28 -6.42 6.17
C PRO A 129 -4.83 -4.96 6.07
N VAL A 130 -3.58 -4.67 6.42
CA VAL A 130 -2.99 -3.33 6.45
C VAL A 130 -1.82 -3.18 5.48
N ASP A 131 -1.57 -4.18 4.63
CA ASP A 131 -0.53 -4.15 3.60
C ASP A 131 -0.91 -3.16 2.49
N LEU A 132 -0.36 -1.94 2.59
CA LEU A 132 -0.60 -0.86 1.65
C LEU A 132 -0.23 -1.26 0.21
N ASP A 133 0.89 -1.96 0.01
CA ASP A 133 1.34 -2.32 -1.33
C ASP A 133 0.35 -3.27 -2.00
N SER A 134 -0.22 -4.21 -1.23
CA SER A 134 -1.28 -5.09 -1.72
C SER A 134 -2.56 -4.33 -2.11
N TYR A 135 -2.98 -3.30 -1.36
CA TYR A 135 -4.11 -2.46 -1.77
C TYR A 135 -3.81 -1.70 -3.08
N LEU A 136 -2.62 -1.11 -3.19
CA LEU A 136 -2.25 -0.32 -4.35
C LEU A 136 -2.06 -1.18 -5.61
N GLY A 137 -1.50 -2.38 -5.47
CA GLY A 137 -1.42 -3.38 -6.55
C GLY A 137 -2.79 -3.92 -6.97
N LEU A 138 -3.70 -4.13 -6.01
CA LEU A 138 -5.09 -4.50 -6.31
C LEU A 138 -5.82 -3.37 -7.07
N ALA A 139 -5.57 -2.10 -6.71
CA ALA A 139 -6.06 -0.95 -7.46
C ALA A 139 -5.57 -1.00 -8.91
N GLU A 140 -4.27 -1.21 -9.11
CA GLU A 140 -3.68 -1.33 -10.44
C GLU A 140 -4.35 -2.46 -11.28
N CYS A 141 -4.65 -3.61 -10.67
CA CYS A 141 -5.41 -4.67 -11.33
C CYS A 141 -6.80 -4.19 -11.77
N TYR A 142 -7.55 -3.52 -10.90
CA TYR A 142 -8.88 -3.00 -11.25
C TYR A 142 -8.83 -1.91 -12.33
N LYS A 143 -7.77 -1.11 -12.35
CA LYS A 143 -7.53 -0.15 -13.44
C LYS A 143 -7.42 -0.87 -14.79
N TYR A 144 -6.56 -1.88 -14.92
CA TYR A 144 -6.37 -2.62 -16.18
C TYR A 144 -7.58 -3.48 -16.56
N LEU A 145 -8.35 -3.94 -15.57
CA LEU A 145 -9.61 -4.67 -15.79
C LEU A 145 -10.80 -3.75 -16.09
N ASN A 146 -10.59 -2.44 -16.17
CA ASN A 146 -11.61 -1.42 -16.40
C ASN A 146 -12.75 -1.44 -15.36
N MET A 147 -12.43 -1.77 -14.10
CA MET A 147 -13.35 -1.84 -12.98
C MET A 147 -13.26 -0.57 -12.12
N MET A 148 -13.63 0.59 -12.68
CA MET A 148 -13.40 1.91 -12.05
C MET A 148 -14.04 2.09 -10.67
N SER A 149 -15.21 1.50 -10.41
CA SER A 149 -15.81 1.53 -9.06
C SER A 149 -14.90 0.83 -8.05
N ARG A 150 -14.41 -0.37 -8.39
CA ARG A 150 -13.52 -1.14 -7.51
C ARG A 150 -12.16 -0.47 -7.33
N TYR A 151 -11.66 0.16 -8.38
CA TYR A 151 -10.46 0.98 -8.32
C TYR A 151 -10.56 2.10 -7.28
N LEU A 152 -11.69 2.82 -7.27
CA LEU A 152 -11.95 3.86 -6.29
C LEU A 152 -12.08 3.28 -4.87
N ASP A 153 -12.89 2.23 -4.72
CA ASP A 153 -13.16 1.61 -3.41
C ASP A 153 -11.86 1.15 -2.72
N VAL A 154 -10.98 0.48 -3.47
CA VAL A 154 -9.71 -0.02 -2.91
C VAL A 154 -8.71 1.12 -2.68
N THR A 155 -8.70 2.15 -3.54
CA THR A 155 -7.86 3.35 -3.33
C THR A 155 -8.24 4.08 -2.04
N LYS A 156 -9.54 4.22 -1.77
CA LYS A 156 -10.06 4.81 -0.53
C LYS A 156 -9.77 3.95 0.70
N GLN A 157 -9.78 2.62 0.57
CA GLN A 157 -9.37 1.74 1.67
C GLN A 157 -7.87 1.88 1.97
N ALA A 158 -7.04 2.01 0.93
CA ALA A 158 -5.59 2.15 1.05
C ALA A 158 -5.17 3.43 1.79
N TYR A 159 -5.95 4.51 1.64
CA TYR A 159 -5.65 5.84 2.18
C TYR A 159 -5.10 5.83 3.61
N ARG A 160 -5.79 5.12 4.53
CA ARG A 160 -5.43 5.12 5.95
C ARG A 160 -4.05 4.53 6.23
N PHE A 161 -3.48 3.77 5.29
CA PHE A 161 -2.17 3.14 5.43
C PHE A 161 -1.06 3.94 4.74
N CYS A 162 -1.39 5.03 4.04
CA CYS A 162 -0.39 5.93 3.46
C CYS A 162 0.29 6.79 4.55
N CYS A 163 1.51 6.41 4.92
CA CYS A 163 2.26 7.05 6.00
C CYS A 163 3.58 7.72 5.56
N THR A 164 3.84 7.81 4.25
CA THR A 164 5.01 8.48 3.66
C THR A 164 4.59 9.44 2.57
N ARG A 165 5.41 10.44 2.25
CA ARG A 165 5.15 11.40 1.16
C ARG A 165 4.96 10.69 -0.17
N ALA A 166 5.79 9.69 -0.45
CA ALA A 166 5.71 8.89 -1.67
C ALA A 166 4.38 8.11 -1.77
N THR A 167 3.91 7.53 -0.67
CA THR A 167 2.64 6.78 -0.65
C THR A 167 1.42 7.70 -0.74
N MET A 168 1.45 8.86 -0.05
CA MET A 168 0.42 9.89 -0.23
C MET A 168 0.38 10.43 -1.66
N ALA A 169 1.52 10.69 -2.28
CA ALA A 169 1.58 11.09 -3.68
C ALA A 169 0.96 10.01 -4.60
N ARG A 170 1.23 8.72 -4.34
CA ARG A 170 0.59 7.61 -5.08
C ARG A 170 -0.93 7.57 -4.87
N TYR A 171 -1.43 7.80 -3.65
CA TYR A 171 -2.86 7.94 -3.38
C TYR A 171 -3.50 9.05 -4.23
N TYR A 172 -2.93 10.25 -4.23
CA TYR A 172 -3.45 11.36 -5.03
C TYR A 172 -3.35 11.11 -6.53
N ARG A 173 -2.30 10.48 -7.05
CA ARG A 173 -2.25 10.07 -8.46
C ARG A 173 -3.36 9.09 -8.81
N ASN A 174 -3.68 8.17 -7.90
CA ASN A 174 -4.79 7.25 -8.12
C ASN A 174 -6.13 7.98 -8.18
N MET A 175 -6.38 8.90 -7.23
CA MET A 175 -7.57 9.74 -7.25
C MET A 175 -7.63 10.61 -8.51
N GLY A 176 -6.50 11.16 -8.95
CA GLY A 176 -6.36 11.94 -10.18
C GLY A 176 -6.75 11.13 -11.42
N PHE A 177 -6.27 9.89 -11.52
CA PHE A 177 -6.64 8.98 -12.61
C PHE A 177 -8.13 8.66 -12.61
N TYR A 178 -8.73 8.41 -11.43
CA TYR A 178 -10.18 8.18 -11.32
C TYR A 178 -11.00 9.38 -11.80
N TYR A 179 -10.66 10.59 -11.34
CA TYR A 179 -11.39 11.80 -11.74
C TYR A 179 -11.21 12.14 -13.21
N LEU A 180 -10.00 11.93 -13.75
CA LEU A 180 -9.74 12.11 -15.18
C LEU A 180 -10.58 11.14 -16.01
N SER A 181 -10.64 9.88 -15.61
CA SER A 181 -11.46 8.83 -16.24
C SER A 181 -12.97 9.10 -16.10
N SER A 182 -13.36 9.88 -15.10
CA SER A 182 -14.74 10.30 -14.85
C SER A 182 -15.07 11.69 -15.44
N TYR A 183 -14.20 12.23 -16.30
CA TYR A 183 -14.32 13.55 -16.93
C TYR A 183 -14.37 14.74 -15.98
N ASN A 184 -13.88 14.59 -14.75
CA ASN A 184 -13.74 15.69 -13.79
C ASN A 184 -12.30 16.22 -13.82
N THR A 185 -11.99 17.04 -14.83
CA THR A 185 -10.63 17.56 -15.08
C THR A 185 -10.11 18.45 -13.96
N ASP A 186 -10.99 19.24 -13.32
CA ASP A 186 -10.62 20.14 -12.22
C ASP A 186 -10.12 19.33 -11.02
N MET A 187 -10.86 18.29 -10.63
CA MET A 187 -10.43 17.39 -9.56
C MET A 187 -9.18 16.60 -9.95
N ALA A 188 -9.10 16.12 -11.18
CA ALA A 188 -7.91 15.41 -11.66
C ALA A 188 -6.66 16.28 -11.53
N LYS A 189 -6.72 17.54 -12.01
CA LYS A 189 -5.63 18.50 -11.91
C LYS A 189 -5.26 18.77 -10.44
N ALA A 190 -6.25 19.03 -9.59
CA ALA A 190 -6.02 19.23 -8.16
C ALA A 190 -5.31 18.02 -7.52
N CYS A 191 -5.74 16.80 -7.80
CA CYS A 191 -5.10 15.59 -7.30
C CYS A 191 -3.66 15.43 -7.79
N TYR A 192 -3.38 15.60 -9.08
CA TYR A 192 -2.01 15.48 -9.60
C TYR A 192 -1.07 16.58 -9.10
N THR A 193 -1.56 17.82 -8.98
CA THR A 193 -0.80 18.91 -8.36
C THR A 193 -0.49 18.60 -6.90
N TYR A 194 -1.49 18.14 -6.13
CA TYR A 194 -1.31 17.81 -4.71
C TYR A 194 -0.39 16.60 -4.51
N SER A 195 -0.41 15.63 -5.42
CA SER A 195 0.58 14.55 -5.46
C SER A 195 2.00 15.11 -5.52
N ASN A 196 2.27 16.05 -6.43
CA ASN A 196 3.61 16.63 -6.60
C ASN A 196 4.05 17.50 -5.42
N ILE A 197 3.11 18.08 -4.65
CA ILE A 197 3.42 18.75 -3.38
C ILE A 197 3.98 17.74 -2.37
N TYR A 198 3.38 16.55 -2.27
CA TYR A 198 3.89 15.47 -1.43
C TYR A 198 5.20 14.93 -1.99
N TYR A 199 5.21 14.40 -3.20
CA TYR A 199 6.38 13.80 -3.80
C TYR A 199 6.29 13.95 -5.32
N HIS A 200 7.25 14.66 -5.88
CA HIS A 200 7.30 14.94 -7.31
C HIS A 200 7.52 13.66 -8.13
N THR A 201 6.75 13.49 -9.22
CA THR A 201 6.91 12.35 -10.13
C THR A 201 6.66 12.75 -11.58
N ASP A 202 7.46 12.21 -12.51
CA ASP A 202 7.27 12.38 -13.96
C ASP A 202 5.89 11.92 -14.43
N ASN A 203 5.29 10.94 -13.74
CA ASN A 203 3.94 10.46 -14.03
C ASN A 203 2.89 11.55 -13.79
N ALA A 204 2.92 12.23 -12.63
CA ALA A 204 1.99 13.32 -12.35
C ALA A 204 2.18 14.48 -13.33
N ASP A 205 3.43 14.83 -13.65
CA ASP A 205 3.74 15.86 -14.65
C ASP A 205 3.17 15.51 -16.03
N SER A 206 3.31 14.26 -16.45
CA SER A 206 2.79 13.80 -17.74
C SER A 206 1.26 13.92 -17.82
N GLU A 207 0.56 13.56 -16.75
CA GLU A 207 -0.90 13.69 -16.67
C GLU A 207 -1.36 15.15 -16.60
N LEU A 208 -0.65 16.00 -15.85
CA LEU A 208 -0.91 17.44 -15.81
C LEU A 208 -0.72 18.07 -17.21
N ASN A 209 0.39 17.77 -17.88
CA ASN A 209 0.65 18.23 -19.25
C ASN A 209 -0.42 17.74 -20.23
N TYR A 210 -0.90 16.51 -20.08
CA TYR A 210 -2.00 15.98 -20.89
C TYR A 210 -3.29 16.79 -20.68
N ILE A 211 -3.67 17.05 -19.41
CA ILE A 211 -4.84 17.85 -19.06
C ILE A 211 -4.73 19.28 -19.61
N GLU A 212 -3.59 19.93 -19.43
CA GLU A 212 -3.33 21.30 -19.90
C GLU A 212 -3.49 21.43 -21.42
N ASN A 213 -2.89 20.49 -22.17
CA ASN A 213 -3.01 20.46 -23.63
C ASN A 213 -4.46 20.23 -24.07
N ALA A 214 -5.18 19.31 -23.44
CA ALA A 214 -6.59 19.05 -23.75
C ALA A 214 -7.48 20.27 -23.48
N LEU A 215 -7.26 20.98 -22.37
CA LEU A 215 -7.99 22.20 -22.02
C LEU A 215 -7.68 23.35 -22.99
N LYS A 216 -6.42 23.49 -23.41
CA LYS A 216 -6.00 24.48 -24.41
C LYS A 216 -6.69 24.24 -25.76
N GLU A 217 -6.70 23.01 -26.26
CA GLU A 217 -7.40 22.67 -27.49
C GLU A 217 -8.91 22.93 -27.41
N ALA A 218 -9.53 22.61 -26.28
CA ALA A 218 -10.94 22.87 -26.05
C ALA A 218 -11.24 24.38 -26.02
N LYS A 219 -10.35 25.19 -25.44
CA LYS A 219 -10.44 26.65 -25.44
C LYS A 219 -10.31 27.22 -26.85
N ASP A 220 -9.34 26.74 -27.64
CA ASP A 220 -9.14 27.17 -29.03
C ASP A 220 -10.37 26.86 -29.91
N LYS A 221 -11.11 25.80 -29.58
CA LYS A 221 -12.40 25.44 -30.21
C LYS A 221 -13.62 26.15 -29.63
N GLY A 222 -13.45 27.02 -28.63
CA GLY A 222 -14.54 27.76 -27.97
C GLY A 222 -15.45 26.91 -27.08
N VAL A 223 -14.99 25.73 -26.63
CA VAL A 223 -15.77 24.73 -25.88
C VAL A 223 -15.66 24.90 -24.37
N THR A 224 -14.58 25.47 -23.86
CA THR A 224 -14.34 25.66 -22.42
C THR A 224 -13.72 27.02 -22.08
N LYS A 225 -13.74 27.39 -20.79
CA LYS A 225 -13.06 28.57 -20.23
C LYS A 225 -11.64 28.24 -19.77
N ASP A 226 -10.89 29.30 -19.45
CA ASP A 226 -9.48 29.30 -19.07
C ASP A 226 -9.07 28.20 -18.09
N ASP A 227 -7.88 27.66 -18.33
CA ASP A 227 -7.18 26.80 -17.38
C ASP A 227 -6.95 27.53 -16.06
N LYS A 228 -7.23 26.85 -14.94
CA LYS A 228 -7.12 27.40 -13.60
C LYS A 228 -5.98 26.75 -12.85
N GLU A 229 -5.18 27.57 -12.20
CA GLU A 229 -4.27 27.12 -11.14
C GLU A 229 -4.99 27.18 -9.80
N TYR A 230 -4.76 26.18 -8.96
CA TYR A 230 -5.36 26.08 -7.63
C TYR A 230 -4.28 26.22 -6.57
N ASP A 231 -4.51 27.08 -5.58
CA ASP A 231 -3.70 27.07 -4.37
C ASP A 231 -4.09 25.89 -3.46
N ILE A 232 -3.24 25.61 -2.46
CA ILE A 232 -3.43 24.49 -1.53
C ILE A 232 -4.80 24.54 -0.85
N ARG A 233 -5.24 25.72 -0.41
CA ARG A 233 -6.51 25.89 0.31
C ARG A 233 -7.71 25.58 -0.58
N THR A 234 -7.64 25.97 -1.84
CA THR A 234 -8.68 25.68 -2.83
C THR A 234 -8.73 24.19 -3.13
N MET A 235 -7.59 23.53 -3.32
CA MET A 235 -7.53 22.07 -3.53
C MET A 235 -8.12 21.31 -2.33
N GLN A 236 -7.76 21.70 -1.10
CA GLN A 236 -8.30 21.09 0.13
C GLN A 236 -9.82 21.25 0.22
N ALA A 237 -10.36 22.44 -0.10
CA ALA A 237 -11.80 22.66 -0.12
C ALA A 237 -12.53 21.84 -1.21
N MET A 238 -11.88 21.59 -2.35
CA MET A 238 -12.39 20.68 -3.38
C MET A 238 -12.41 19.23 -2.88
N PHE A 239 -11.35 18.80 -2.21
CA PHE A 239 -11.23 17.46 -1.64
C PHE A 239 -12.29 17.20 -0.58
N ASP A 240 -12.52 18.14 0.34
CA ASP A 240 -13.55 18.04 1.37
C ASP A 240 -14.95 17.83 0.76
N LYS A 241 -15.26 18.55 -0.32
CA LYS A 241 -16.55 18.45 -1.01
C LYS A 241 -16.77 17.06 -1.64
N GLU A 242 -15.71 16.46 -2.17
CA GLU A 242 -15.75 15.17 -2.86
C GLU A 242 -15.41 13.98 -1.94
N ASN A 243 -15.22 14.23 -0.64
CA ASN A 243 -14.77 13.23 0.35
C ASN A 243 -13.45 12.55 -0.09
N VAL A 244 -12.48 13.38 -0.44
CA VAL A 244 -11.08 13.01 -0.62
C VAL A 244 -10.31 13.58 0.57
N GLU A 245 -9.47 12.78 1.20
CA GLU A 245 -8.79 13.19 2.42
C GLU A 245 -7.60 14.12 2.08
N PRO A 246 -7.49 15.31 2.70
CA PRO A 246 -6.52 16.35 2.32
C PRO A 246 -5.12 16.18 2.93
N GLY A 247 -4.80 15.02 3.51
CA GLY A 247 -3.49 14.72 4.11
C GLY A 247 -3.45 13.30 4.68
N PRO A 248 -2.33 12.85 5.27
CA PRO A 248 -2.24 11.51 5.84
C PRO A 248 -3.20 11.31 7.00
N ASP A 249 -3.59 10.06 7.26
CA ASP A 249 -4.44 9.73 8.40
C ASP A 249 -3.67 9.95 9.71
N SER A 250 -4.10 10.94 10.49
CA SER A 250 -3.44 11.35 11.73
C SER A 250 -3.38 10.23 12.76
N LYS A 251 -4.37 9.32 12.77
CA LYS A 251 -4.36 8.14 13.64
C LYS A 251 -3.22 7.19 13.26
N THR A 252 -3.00 6.91 11.98
CA THR A 252 -1.88 6.08 11.51
C THR A 252 -0.55 6.71 11.87
N ILE A 253 -0.38 8.00 11.62
CA ILE A 253 0.88 8.70 11.98
C ILE A 253 1.15 8.62 13.49
N GLY A 254 0.12 8.84 14.32
CA GLY A 254 0.23 8.70 15.77
C GLY A 254 0.58 7.27 16.22
N ILE A 255 0.01 6.25 15.57
CA ILE A 255 0.37 4.84 15.82
C ILE A 255 1.83 4.60 15.49
N VAL A 256 2.30 4.97 14.29
CA VAL A 256 3.69 4.73 13.86
C VAL A 256 4.69 5.45 14.77
N TYR A 257 4.41 6.71 15.15
CA TYR A 257 5.22 7.44 16.12
C TYR A 257 5.31 6.67 17.45
N ARG A 258 4.18 6.20 17.97
CA ARG A 258 4.14 5.46 19.23
C ARG A 258 4.89 4.14 19.17
N VAL A 259 4.87 3.45 18.03
CA VAL A 259 5.68 2.25 17.81
C VAL A 259 7.17 2.60 17.86
N GLY A 260 7.58 3.71 17.25
CA GLY A 260 8.95 4.22 17.36
C GLY A 260 9.39 4.43 18.81
N GLU A 261 8.53 5.02 19.65
CA GLU A 261 8.82 5.17 21.09
C GLU A 261 8.96 3.84 21.83
N LEU A 262 8.12 2.85 21.51
CA LEU A 262 8.19 1.51 22.12
C LEU A 262 9.49 0.80 21.73
N MET A 263 9.86 0.82 20.45
CA MET A 263 11.10 0.23 19.97
C MET A 263 12.33 0.91 20.58
N LEU A 264 12.27 2.22 20.77
CA LEU A 264 13.34 2.96 21.45
C LEU A 264 13.49 2.54 22.92
N GLN A 265 12.37 2.34 23.63
CA GLN A 265 12.37 1.86 25.03
C GLN A 265 12.98 0.46 25.14
N ASP A 266 12.69 -0.41 24.18
CA ASP A 266 13.21 -1.77 24.10
C ASP A 266 14.64 -1.85 23.55
N LYS A 267 15.24 -0.70 23.19
CA LYS A 267 16.57 -0.57 22.58
C LYS A 267 16.70 -1.24 21.20
N GLU A 268 15.58 -1.46 20.53
CA GLU A 268 15.51 -1.87 19.13
C GLU A 268 15.73 -0.64 18.23
N TYR A 269 16.95 -0.11 18.25
CA TYR A 269 17.28 1.19 17.64
C TYR A 269 17.02 1.25 16.13
N ALA A 270 17.22 0.14 15.42
CA ALA A 270 16.94 0.08 13.98
C ALA A 270 15.43 0.25 13.70
N LEU A 271 14.59 -0.52 14.41
CA LEU A 271 13.13 -0.43 14.26
C LEU A 271 12.58 0.92 14.72
N ALA A 272 13.15 1.49 15.79
CA ALA A 272 12.80 2.83 16.24
C ALA A 272 13.11 3.87 15.17
N LYS A 273 14.31 3.80 14.58
CA LYS A 273 14.74 4.71 13.52
C LYS A 273 13.85 4.59 12.29
N ASP A 274 13.48 3.38 11.89
CA ASP A 274 12.59 3.17 10.75
C ASP A 274 11.22 3.83 10.97
N CYS A 275 10.61 3.62 12.15
CA CYS A 275 9.33 4.25 12.49
C CYS A 275 9.41 5.78 12.53
N PHE A 276 10.41 6.35 13.20
CA PHE A 276 10.58 7.80 13.27
C PHE A 276 10.92 8.41 11.92
N SER A 277 11.64 7.69 11.06
CA SER A 277 11.97 8.15 9.70
C SER A 277 10.71 8.22 8.84
N ILE A 278 9.79 7.28 8.98
CA ILE A 278 8.47 7.32 8.30
C ILE A 278 7.67 8.55 8.75
N VAL A 279 7.59 8.81 10.06
CA VAL A 279 6.87 9.98 10.59
C VAL A 279 7.53 11.27 10.13
N TYR A 280 8.86 11.37 10.23
CA TYR A 280 9.60 12.55 9.80
C TYR A 280 9.42 12.82 8.30
N ASP A 281 9.46 11.79 7.45
CA ASP A 281 9.23 11.94 6.01
C ASP A 281 7.89 12.65 5.75
N ILE A 282 6.80 12.21 6.37
CA ILE A 282 5.47 12.76 6.08
C ILE A 282 5.15 14.06 6.81
N THR A 283 5.67 14.29 8.02
CA THR A 283 5.33 15.48 8.85
C THR A 283 6.36 16.60 8.75
N ASN A 284 7.62 16.27 8.45
CA ASN A 284 8.77 17.18 8.49
C ASN A 284 8.95 17.88 9.85
N GLU A 285 8.61 17.20 10.95
CA GLU A 285 8.73 17.73 12.30
C GLU A 285 10.21 17.79 12.75
N GLN A 286 10.72 19.00 12.95
CA GLN A 286 12.13 19.24 13.34
C GLN A 286 12.58 18.53 14.63
N GLN A 287 11.64 18.23 15.53
CA GLN A 287 11.95 17.53 16.78
C GLN A 287 12.50 16.11 16.53
N LEU A 288 12.07 15.47 15.43
CA LEU A 288 12.53 14.14 15.05
C LEU A 288 13.97 14.12 14.52
N GLU A 289 14.50 15.24 14.03
CA GLU A 289 15.89 15.31 13.54
C GLU A 289 16.90 14.95 14.64
N GLY A 290 16.66 15.47 15.86
CA GLY A 290 17.49 15.16 17.01
C GLY A 290 17.41 13.70 17.44
N VAL A 291 16.21 13.12 17.41
CA VAL A 291 15.96 11.71 17.73
C VAL A 291 16.65 10.79 16.72
N LEU A 292 16.52 11.08 15.42
CA LEU A 292 17.14 10.31 14.35
C LEU A 292 18.68 10.38 14.43
N ALA A 293 19.25 11.56 14.68
CA ALA A 293 20.70 11.71 14.85
C ALA A 293 21.24 10.98 16.10
N GLU A 294 20.45 10.89 17.17
CA GLU A 294 20.82 10.07 18.33
C GLU A 294 20.78 8.57 18.01
N LEU A 295 19.74 8.11 17.33
CA LEU A 295 19.61 6.73 16.88
C LEU A 295 20.75 6.31 15.93
N ASP A 296 21.15 7.19 15.01
CA ASP A 296 22.33 6.96 14.15
C ASP A 296 23.59 6.69 14.97
N ARG A 297 23.86 7.53 15.98
CA ARG A 297 25.00 7.33 16.88
C ARG A 297 24.88 6.04 17.69
N CYS A 298 23.68 5.67 18.12
CA CYS A 298 23.47 4.39 18.82
C CYS A 298 23.78 3.19 17.91
N LEU A 299 23.35 3.25 16.64
CA LEU A 299 23.57 2.18 15.65
C LEU A 299 25.03 2.07 15.21
N GLU A 300 25.77 3.19 15.13
CA GLU A 300 27.21 3.18 14.85
C GLU A 300 28.04 2.53 15.97
N ASN A 301 27.52 2.53 17.20
CA ASN A 301 28.19 2.01 18.40
C ASN A 301 27.70 0.62 18.84
N ALA A 302 26.78 -0.01 18.10
CA ALA A 302 26.19 -1.32 18.38
C ALA A 302 26.95 -2.46 17.68
#